data_AF-A0A257KWC8-F1
#
_entry.id   AF-A0A257KWC8-F1
#
_cell.length_a   1.000
_cell.length_b   1.000
_cell.length_c   1.000
_cell.angle_alpha   90.00
_cell.angle_beta   90.00
_cell.angle_gamma   90.00
#
_symmetry.space_group_name_H-M   'P 1'
#
loop_
_entity.id
_entity.type
_entity.pdbx_description
1 polymer ?
#
loop_
_entity_poly.entity_id
_entity_poly.type
_entity_poly.pdbx_seq_one_letter_code
_entity_poly.pdbx_strand_id
1 'polypeptide(L)'
;MALVKFGFIVSGAQLDPAQHRMSMISPAFEMTAIGVGEPAQAVAVAQQMVDDGIQLIELCGGFGPRWTARVLEAIQHRIPVGSVSYGPESIDGMHALFKD
;
A
#
# COMPACT_ATOMS: atom_id res chain seq x y z
N MET A 1 12.39 -12.55 13.07
CA MET A 1 11.00 -12.57 13.57
C MET A 1 10.08 -12.91 12.41
N ALA A 2 9.03 -13.69 12.63
CA ALA A 2 8.02 -13.94 11.60
C ALA A 2 7.17 -12.68 11.37
N LEU A 3 6.69 -12.48 10.14
CA LEU A 3 5.72 -11.43 9.81
C LEU A 3 4.37 -11.77 10.45
N VAL A 4 3.87 -10.89 11.32
CA VAL A 4 2.58 -11.03 12.04
C VAL A 4 1.66 -9.83 11.86
N LYS A 5 2.18 -8.65 11.49
CA LYS A 5 1.38 -7.46 11.15
C LYS A 5 1.78 -6.91 9.78
N PHE A 6 0.84 -6.92 8.84
CA PHE A 6 1.05 -6.53 7.45
C PHE A 6 0.12 -5.38 7.02
N GLY A 7 0.67 -4.41 6.29
CA GLY A 7 -0.06 -3.27 5.75
C GLY A 7 -0.15 -3.33 4.22
N PHE A 8 -1.29 -2.97 3.66
CA PHE A 8 -1.47 -2.79 2.22
C PHE A 8 -2.12 -1.46 1.92
N ILE A 9 -1.58 -0.70 0.96
CA ILE A 9 -2.17 0.59 0.55
C ILE A 9 -2.65 0.48 -0.89
N VAL A 10 -3.93 0.81 -1.10
CA VAL A 10 -4.59 0.78 -2.42
C VAL A 10 -4.90 2.19 -2.86
N SER A 11 -4.50 2.57 -4.07
CA SER A 11 -4.93 3.83 -4.70
C SER A 11 -6.15 3.61 -5.59
N GLY A 12 -7.15 4.48 -5.50
CA GLY A 12 -8.33 4.45 -6.37
C GLY A 12 -9.17 5.71 -6.23
N ALA A 13 -9.91 6.05 -7.28
CA ALA A 13 -10.75 7.24 -7.28
C ALA A 13 -11.76 7.22 -6.12
N GLN A 14 -11.94 8.37 -5.46
CA GLN A 14 -12.90 8.59 -4.37
C GLN A 14 -12.68 7.73 -3.11
N LEU A 15 -11.55 7.02 -3.00
CA LEU A 15 -11.17 6.41 -1.74
C LEU A 15 -10.75 7.48 -0.72
N ASP A 16 -10.97 7.15 0.54
CA ASP A 16 -10.73 8.02 1.69
C ASP A 16 -10.08 7.16 2.77
N PRO A 17 -8.84 7.47 3.20
CA PRO A 17 -8.11 6.66 4.18
C PRO A 17 -8.75 6.61 5.57
N ALA A 18 -9.67 7.51 5.89
CA ALA A 18 -10.43 7.49 7.13
C ALA A 18 -11.63 6.52 7.06
N GLN A 19 -12.24 6.35 5.88
CA GLN A 19 -13.48 5.60 5.71
C GLN A 19 -13.24 4.20 5.09
N HIS A 20 -12.36 4.12 4.10
CA HIS A 20 -12.18 2.93 3.27
C HIS A 20 -11.00 2.11 3.78
N ARG A 21 -11.26 1.29 4.80
CA ARG A 21 -10.27 0.44 5.47
C ARG A 21 -10.84 -0.96 5.69
N MET A 22 -10.00 -1.99 5.65
CA MET A 22 -10.39 -3.37 5.97
C MET A 22 -9.28 -4.08 6.73
N SER A 23 -9.66 -5.05 7.56
CA SER A 23 -8.71 -5.89 8.30
C SER A 23 -9.02 -7.37 8.11
N MET A 24 -7.97 -8.17 8.06
CA MET A 24 -8.02 -9.64 8.00
C MET A 24 -7.21 -10.19 9.17
N ILE A 25 -7.87 -10.91 10.07
CA ILE A 25 -7.30 -11.29 11.37
C ILE A 25 -7.42 -12.81 11.58
N SER A 26 -6.35 -13.40 12.07
CA SER A 26 -6.28 -14.76 12.61
C SER A 26 -5.50 -14.73 13.93
N PRO A 27 -5.46 -15.83 14.71
CA PRO A 27 -4.69 -15.87 15.96
C PRO A 27 -3.18 -15.60 15.81
N ALA A 28 -2.61 -15.74 14.62
CA ALA A 28 -1.17 -15.61 14.36
C ALA A 28 -0.81 -14.45 13.43
N PHE A 29 -1.79 -13.73 12.87
CA PHE A 29 -1.55 -12.75 11.82
C PHE A 29 -2.68 -11.73 11.71
N GLU A 30 -2.30 -10.47 11.47
CA GLU A 30 -3.19 -9.36 11.15
C GLU A 30 -2.69 -8.64 9.89
N MET A 31 -3.61 -8.43 8.95
CA MET A 31 -3.41 -7.54 7.82
C MET A 31 -4.40 -6.39 7.87
N THR A 32 -3.94 -5.17 7.55
CA THR A 32 -4.80 -4.01 7.33
C THR A 32 -4.58 -3.48 5.92
N ALA A 33 -5.67 -3.28 5.16
CA ALA A 33 -5.64 -2.59 3.89
C ALA A 33 -6.36 -1.23 3.98
N ILE A 34 -5.75 -0.18 3.43
CA ILE A 34 -6.27 1.19 3.46
C ILE A 34 -6.33 1.74 2.04
N GLY A 35 -7.50 2.26 1.67
CA GLY A 35 -7.71 2.96 0.40
C GLY A 35 -7.30 4.43 0.49
N VAL A 36 -6.61 4.93 -0.54
CA VAL A 36 -6.27 6.34 -0.71
C VAL A 36 -6.80 6.86 -2.04
N GLY A 37 -7.32 8.08 -2.02
CA GLY A 37 -7.85 8.77 -3.20
C GLY A 37 -6.75 9.25 -4.14
N GLU A 38 -5.59 9.59 -3.59
CA GLU A 38 -4.40 9.95 -4.35
C GLU A 38 -3.13 9.36 -3.72
N PRO A 39 -2.08 9.10 -4.52
CA PRO A 39 -0.85 8.50 -3.99
C PRO A 39 -0.16 9.31 -2.88
N ALA A 40 -0.35 10.65 -2.84
CA ALA A 40 0.25 11.52 -1.82
C ALA A 40 -0.19 11.16 -0.40
N GLN A 41 -1.45 10.72 -0.24
CA GLN A 41 -2.01 10.33 1.05
C GLN A 41 -1.34 9.08 1.64
N ALA A 42 -0.72 8.24 0.81
CA ALA A 42 -0.05 7.03 1.28
C ALA A 42 1.12 7.32 2.22
N VAL A 43 1.72 8.52 2.14
CA VAL A 43 2.79 8.94 3.06
C VAL A 43 2.29 8.98 4.51
N ALA A 44 1.19 9.69 4.75
CA ALA A 44 0.61 9.81 6.09
C ALA A 44 0.06 8.46 6.58
N VAL A 45 -0.58 7.69 5.68
CA VAL A 45 -1.09 6.35 5.99
C VAL A 45 0.05 5.41 6.40
N ALA A 46 1.16 5.42 5.67
CA ALA A 46 2.30 4.56 5.96
C ALA A 46 2.95 4.93 7.30
N GLN A 47 3.10 6.21 7.62
CA GLN A 47 3.61 6.65 8.92
C GLN A 47 2.75 6.10 10.07
N GLN A 48 1.42 6.24 9.95
CA GLN A 48 0.49 5.70 10.94
C GLN A 48 0.60 4.17 11.05
N MET A 49 0.68 3.46 9.92
CA MET A 49 0.84 2.00 9.91
C MET A 49 2.10 1.57 10.69
N VAL A 50 3.22 2.27 10.50
CA VAL A 50 4.44 1.97 11.24
C VAL A 50 4.28 2.24 12.74
N ASP A 51 3.61 3.33 13.10
CA ASP A 51 3.34 3.64 14.51
C ASP A 51 2.37 2.63 15.16
N ASP A 52 1.48 2.01 14.37
CA ASP A 52 0.59 0.92 14.79
C ASP A 52 1.29 -0.47 14.82
N GLY A 53 2.59 -0.51 14.51
CA GLY A 53 3.43 -1.71 14.58
C GLY A 53 3.35 -2.63 13.36
N ILE A 54 2.88 -2.14 12.20
CA ILE A 54 3.02 -2.86 10.93
C ILE A 54 4.50 -3.13 10.65
N GLN A 55 4.81 -4.31 10.14
CA GLN A 55 6.18 -4.78 9.92
C GLN A 55 6.60 -4.78 8.44
N LEU A 56 5.64 -4.75 7.53
CA LEU A 56 5.81 -4.68 6.08
C LEU A 56 4.63 -3.93 5.49
N ILE A 57 4.90 -2.96 4.63
CA ILE A 57 3.88 -2.27 3.82
C ILE A 57 4.06 -2.69 2.36
N GLU A 58 2.97 -3.05 1.71
CA GLU A 58 2.91 -3.24 0.26
C GLU A 58 2.04 -2.16 -0.38
N LEU A 59 2.50 -1.63 -1.50
CA LEU A 59 1.79 -0.64 -2.30
C LEU A 59 1.22 -1.31 -3.55
N CYS A 60 -0.05 -1.04 -3.85
CA CYS A 60 -0.65 -1.53 -5.08
C CYS A 60 0.09 -1.01 -6.33
N GLY A 61 -0.09 -1.67 -7.48
CA GLY A 61 0.73 -1.39 -8.66
C GLY A 61 0.59 0.03 -9.25
N GLY A 62 -0.45 0.77 -8.85
CA GLY A 62 -0.66 2.16 -9.26
C GLY A 62 0.32 3.17 -8.67
N PHE A 63 1.08 2.81 -7.63
CA PHE A 63 2.04 3.73 -7.00
C PHE A 63 3.31 3.94 -7.80
N GLY A 64 3.86 2.85 -8.36
CA GLY A 64 5.15 2.87 -9.05
C GLY A 64 6.33 3.32 -8.17
N PRO A 65 7.56 3.33 -8.74
CA PRO A 65 8.79 3.47 -7.96
C PRO A 65 8.93 4.84 -7.27
N ARG A 66 8.39 5.91 -7.85
CA ARG A 66 8.46 7.26 -7.29
C ARG A 66 7.77 7.34 -5.93
N TRP A 67 6.56 6.79 -5.82
CA TRP A 67 5.82 6.85 -4.57
C TRP A 67 6.31 5.84 -3.55
N THR A 68 6.79 4.67 -3.99
CA THR A 68 7.49 3.72 -3.11
C THR A 68 8.68 4.40 -2.41
N ALA A 69 9.52 5.12 -3.14
CA ALA A 69 10.65 5.86 -2.56
C ALA A 69 10.19 6.93 -1.55
N ARG A 70 9.15 7.70 -1.88
CA ARG A 70 8.58 8.71 -0.98
C ARG A 70 8.05 8.11 0.32
N VAL A 71 7.39 6.97 0.26
CA VAL A 71 6.89 6.26 1.43
C VAL A 71 8.07 5.77 2.28
N LEU A 72 9.08 5.14 1.67
CA LEU A 72 10.30 4.70 2.36
C LEU A 72 11.00 5.84 3.11
N GLU A 73 11.19 6.98 2.45
CA GLU A 73 11.76 8.19 3.04
C GLU A 73 10.93 8.69 4.23
N ALA A 74 9.61 8.79 4.05
CA ALA A 74 8.72 9.34 5.07
C ALA A 74 8.61 8.49 6.33
N ILE A 75 8.74 7.16 6.21
CA ILE A 75 8.81 6.25 7.35
C ILE A 75 10.23 6.06 7.89
N GLN A 76 11.21 6.83 7.38
CA GLN A 76 12.62 6.76 7.75
C GLN A 76 13.21 5.36 7.61
N HIS A 77 12.75 4.59 6.61
CA HIS A 77 13.19 3.21 6.36
C HIS A 77 13.04 2.27 7.58
N ARG A 78 12.11 2.55 8.50
CA ARG A 78 11.89 1.74 9.72
C ARG A 78 11.48 0.29 9.42
N ILE A 79 10.76 0.07 8.32
CA ILE A 79 10.30 -1.24 7.85
C ILE A 79 10.45 -1.34 6.32
N PRO A 80 10.51 -2.56 5.74
CA PRO A 80 10.45 -2.73 4.30
C PRO A 80 9.13 -2.21 3.70
N VAL A 81 9.24 -1.69 2.47
CA VAL A 81 8.10 -1.31 1.63
C VAL A 81 8.25 -2.00 0.28
N GLY A 82 7.27 -2.84 -0.07
CA GLY A 82 7.17 -3.46 -1.37
C GLY A 82 6.22 -2.70 -2.31
N SER A 83 6.31 -3.00 -3.59
CA SER A 83 5.37 -2.49 -4.60
C SER A 83 5.05 -3.58 -5.61
N VAL A 84 3.76 -3.81 -5.81
CA VAL A 84 3.26 -4.74 -6.83
C VAL A 84 3.65 -4.22 -8.22
N SER A 85 4.17 -5.10 -9.08
CA SER A 85 4.51 -4.79 -10.47
C SER A 85 3.75 -5.70 -11.42
N TYR A 86 3.47 -5.21 -12.63
CA TYR A 86 2.80 -5.98 -13.68
C TYR A 86 3.82 -6.51 -14.68
N GLY A 87 3.71 -7.80 -15.02
CA GLY A 87 4.50 -8.40 -16.09
C GLY A 87 4.06 -7.90 -17.48
N PRO A 88 4.93 -8.00 -18.50
CA PRO A 88 4.61 -7.59 -19.88
C PRO A 88 3.33 -8.22 -20.43
N GLU A 89 3.03 -9.46 -20.04
CA GLU A 89 1.83 -10.22 -20.40
C GLU A 89 0.51 -9.55 -19.98
N SER A 90 0.56 -8.59 -19.06
CA SER A 90 -0.63 -7.88 -18.54
C SER A 90 -0.81 -6.48 -19.15
N ILE A 91 0.10 -6.00 -19.99
CA ILE A 91 0.10 -4.60 -20.47
C ILE A 91 -1.19 -4.24 -21.21
N ASP A 92 -1.64 -5.07 -22.16
CA ASP A 92 -2.84 -4.78 -22.94
C ASP A 92 -4.10 -4.74 -22.05
N GLY A 93 -4.18 -5.65 -21.07
CA GLY A 93 -5.27 -5.68 -20.10
C GLY A 93 -5.25 -4.46 -19.18
N MET A 94 -4.08 -4.06 -18.71
CA MET A 94 -3.91 -2.83 -17.92
C MET A 94 -4.29 -1.59 -18.73
N HIS A 95 -3.81 -1.46 -19.97
CA HIS A 95 -4.17 -0.34 -20.83
C HIS A 95 -5.70 -0.23 -21.03
N ALA A 96 -6.40 -1.35 -21.19
CA ALA A 96 -7.86 -1.34 -21.31
C ALA A 96 -8.60 -0.79 -20.07
N LEU A 97 -8.01 -0.95 -18.87
CA LEU A 97 -8.57 -0.46 -17.61
C LEU A 97 -8.27 1.02 -17.34
N PHE A 98 -7.14 1.53 -17.86
CA PHE A 98 -6.62 2.88 -17.59
C PHE A 98 -6.52 3.76 -18.85
N LYS A 99 -7.39 3.50 -19.83
CA LYS A 99 -7.41 4.19 -21.14
C LYS A 99 -7.90 5.64 -21.08
N ASP A 100 -8.50 6.04 -19.96
CA ASP A 100 -9.12 7.34 -19.69
C ASP A 100 -8.40 8.02 -18.50
#